data_AF-A0A0K2TBE7-F1
#
_entry.id   AF-A0A0K2TBE7-F1
#
_cell.length_a   1.000
_cell.length_b   1.000
_cell.length_c   1.000
_cell.angle_alpha   90.00
_cell.angle_beta   90.00
_cell.angle_gamma   90.00
#
_symmetry.space_group_name_H-M   'P 1'
#
loop_
_entity.id
_entity.type
_entity.pdbx_description
1 polymer ?
#
loop_
_entity_poly.entity_id
_entity_poly.type
_entity_poly.pdbx_seq_one_letter_code
_entity_poly.pdbx_strand_id
1 'polypeptide(L)'
;STQGLPCIFPFKYKGVTYNQCSSQDFGGIFWCATSVDAAGNNLGYGTCSSSCPMETTIPSNKCGTTDNHACIFPFTYSGITYTTCTTRDNSGTPWCATKVDVNAYYVDYGTCNSICNVVN
;
A
#
# COMPACT_ATOMS: atom_id res chain seq x y z
N SER A 1 18.63 10.02 20.44
CA SER A 1 18.27 9.65 19.06
C SER A 1 18.30 8.15 18.91
N THR A 2 17.14 7.49 19.00
CA THR A 2 17.01 6.05 18.75
C THR A 2 16.99 5.84 17.24
N GLN A 3 18.12 5.41 16.68
CA GLN A 3 18.18 4.97 15.29
C GLN A 3 17.26 3.76 15.16
N GLY A 4 16.18 3.89 14.38
CA GLY A 4 15.32 2.77 14.02
C GLY A 4 16.16 1.66 13.37
N LEU A 5 15.81 0.40 13.63
CA LEU A 5 16.52 -0.72 13.02
C LEU A 5 16.36 -0.66 11.48
N PRO A 6 17.44 -0.86 10.72
CA PRO A 6 17.37 -0.82 9.26
C PRO A 6 16.51 -1.98 8.74
N CYS A 7 15.72 -1.71 7.71
CA CYS A 7 14.95 -2.74 7.01
C CYS A 7 15.88 -3.71 6.26
N ILE A 8 15.53 -4.99 6.29
CA ILE A 8 16.16 -6.05 5.49
C ILE A 8 15.24 -6.37 4.32
N PHE A 9 15.76 -6.22 3.10
CA PHE A 9 15.06 -6.55 1.86
C PHE A 9 15.92 -7.49 0.99
N PRO A 10 15.32 -8.46 0.28
CA PRO A 10 13.94 -8.91 0.42
C PRO A 10 13.69 -9.64 1.76
N PHE A 11 12.45 -9.60 2.25
CA PHE A 11 11.98 -10.45 3.35
C PHE A 11 10.68 -11.17 2.98
N LYS A 12 10.40 -12.31 3.60
CA LYS A 12 9.15 -13.05 3.41
C LYS A 12 8.24 -12.90 4.61
N TYR A 13 6.97 -12.61 4.36
CA TYR A 13 5.93 -12.60 5.39
C TYR A 13 4.69 -13.31 4.86
N LYS A 14 4.18 -14.29 5.61
CA LYS A 14 3.05 -15.16 5.21
C LYS A 14 3.18 -15.74 3.80
N GLY A 15 4.41 -16.08 3.39
CA GLY A 15 4.71 -16.68 2.09
C GLY A 15 4.82 -15.69 0.92
N VAL A 16 4.67 -14.39 1.16
CA VAL A 16 4.86 -13.32 0.16
C VAL A 16 6.22 -12.66 0.38
N THR A 17 6.96 -12.41 -0.71
CA THR A 17 8.25 -11.71 -0.67
C THR A 17 8.04 -10.22 -0.84
N TYR A 18 8.60 -9.44 0.08
CA TYR A 18 8.55 -7.99 0.16
C TYR A 18 9.94 -7.40 -0.06
N ASN A 19 10.08 -6.47 -1.00
CA ASN A 19 11.33 -5.74 -1.29
C ASN A 19 11.35 -4.33 -0.70
N GLN A 20 10.31 -3.99 0.06
CA GLN A 20 9.99 -2.66 0.55
C GLN A 20 9.00 -2.79 1.72
N CYS A 21 8.72 -1.71 2.43
CA CYS A 21 7.84 -1.74 3.61
C CYS A 21 6.40 -2.07 3.23
N SER A 22 5.77 -3.03 3.89
CA SER A 22 4.37 -3.33 3.66
C SER A 22 3.47 -2.71 4.72
N SER A 23 2.23 -2.39 4.38
CA SER A 23 1.19 -2.07 5.36
C SER A 23 0.35 -3.30 5.74
N GLN A 24 0.66 -4.46 5.14
CA GLN A 24 -0.04 -5.72 5.37
C GLN A 24 -0.10 -6.04 6.86
N ASP A 25 -1.31 -6.24 7.39
CA ASP A 25 -1.62 -6.60 8.78
C ASP A 25 -1.31 -5.54 9.86
N PHE A 26 -0.93 -4.31 9.47
CA PHE A 26 -0.58 -3.23 10.41
C PHE A 26 -1.49 -1.99 10.32
N GLY A 27 -2.71 -2.15 9.80
CA GLY A 27 -3.77 -1.12 9.90
C GLY A 27 -3.40 0.24 9.33
N GLY A 28 -2.57 0.28 8.28
CA GLY A 28 -2.10 1.50 7.64
C GLY A 28 -0.71 1.99 8.08
N ILE A 29 -0.10 1.35 9.08
CA ILE A 29 1.30 1.61 9.45
C ILE A 29 2.20 0.75 8.56
N PHE A 30 3.11 1.39 7.83
CA PHE A 30 4.11 0.68 7.03
C PHE A 30 5.18 0.07 7.94
N TRP A 31 5.54 -1.18 7.69
CA TRP A 31 6.56 -1.92 8.44
C TRP A 31 7.46 -2.73 7.51
N CYS A 32 8.63 -3.09 8.01
CA CYS A 32 9.57 -3.96 7.31
C CYS A 32 10.19 -4.96 8.27
N ALA A 33 10.78 -6.04 7.73
CA ALA A 33 11.60 -6.93 8.54
C ALA A 33 12.88 -6.23 9.00
N THR A 34 13.20 -6.35 10.28
CA THR A 34 14.46 -5.91 10.90
C THR A 34 15.37 -7.09 11.23
N SER A 35 14.83 -8.32 11.15
CA SER A 35 15.57 -9.58 11.20
C SER A 35 14.84 -10.67 10.41
N VAL A 36 15.59 -11.57 9.79
CA VAL A 36 15.07 -12.70 9.00
C VAL A 36 15.82 -14.00 9.33
N ASP A 37 15.18 -15.14 9.08
CA ASP A 37 15.84 -16.45 9.14
C ASP A 37 16.70 -16.72 7.88
N ALA A 38 17.37 -17.89 7.83
CA ALA A 38 18.21 -18.28 6.69
C ALA A 38 17.44 -18.45 5.37
N ALA A 39 16.11 -18.61 5.42
CA ALA A 39 15.23 -18.70 4.25
C ALA A 39 14.59 -17.36 3.86
N GLY A 40 14.91 -16.29 4.60
CA GLY A 40 14.40 -14.93 4.42
C GLY A 40 13.07 -14.66 5.10
N ASN A 41 12.56 -15.55 5.95
CA ASN A 41 11.29 -15.32 6.65
C ASN A 41 11.46 -14.30 7.78
N ASN A 42 10.49 -13.39 7.90
CA ASN A 42 10.45 -12.35 8.93
C ASN A 42 10.52 -12.95 10.35
N LEU A 43 11.51 -12.51 11.14
CA LEU A 43 11.64 -12.84 12.57
C LEU A 43 11.37 -11.63 13.47
N GLY A 44 11.52 -10.41 12.96
CA GLY A 44 11.35 -9.18 13.71
C GLY A 44 10.95 -8.03 12.80
N TYR A 45 10.10 -7.12 13.29
CA TYR A 45 9.54 -6.02 12.51
C TYR A 45 9.94 -4.65 13.08
N GLY A 46 9.95 -3.64 12.21
CA GLY A 46 10.09 -2.24 12.56
C GLY A 46 9.14 -1.38 11.75
N THR A 47 8.71 -0.24 12.30
CA THR A 47 7.89 0.74 11.59
C THR A 47 8.75 1.52 10.60
N CYS A 48 8.26 1.69 9.38
CA CYS A 48 8.93 2.45 8.36
C CYS A 48 8.64 3.94 8.47
N SER A 49 9.69 4.75 8.41
CA SER A 49 9.59 6.19 8.16
C SER A 49 9.45 6.46 6.66
N SER A 50 9.14 7.70 6.30
CA SER A 50 9.05 8.18 4.91
C SER A 50 10.34 8.05 4.09
N SER A 51 11.44 7.64 4.71
CA SER A 51 12.74 7.40 4.07
C SER A 51 12.95 5.96 3.62
N CYS A 52 12.07 5.03 3.99
CA CYS A 52 12.15 3.65 3.53
C CYS A 52 11.42 3.50 2.17
N PRO A 53 11.88 2.61 1.28
CA PRO A 53 11.07 2.20 0.14
C PRO A 53 9.77 1.60 0.68
N MET A 54 8.61 2.16 0.32
CA MET A 54 7.29 1.66 0.73
C MET A 54 6.73 0.76 -0.37
N GLU A 55 5.90 -0.22 -0.01
CA GLU A 55 5.11 -1.01 -0.96
C GLU A 55 4.21 -0.11 -1.75
N THR A 56 4.74 0.32 -2.88
CA THR A 56 3.99 0.93 -3.94
C THR A 56 3.31 -0.14 -4.76
N THR A 57 3.90 -1.34 -4.94
CA THR A 57 3.39 -2.35 -5.88
C THR A 57 2.75 -3.57 -5.21
N ILE A 58 1.54 -3.93 -5.63
CA ILE A 58 0.80 -5.13 -5.26
C ILE A 58 0.83 -6.19 -6.38
N PRO A 59 0.65 -7.48 -6.05
CA PRO A 59 0.50 -8.54 -7.03
C PRO A 59 -0.62 -8.24 -8.02
N SER A 60 -0.39 -8.52 -9.31
CA SER A 60 -1.35 -8.28 -10.40
C SER A 60 -2.68 -9.04 -10.27
N ASN A 61 -2.75 -10.02 -9.36
CA ASN A 61 -3.96 -10.79 -9.04
C ASN A 61 -4.75 -10.23 -7.84
N LYS A 62 -4.38 -9.06 -7.30
CA LYS A 62 -5.14 -8.34 -6.27
C LYS A 62 -5.71 -7.03 -6.80
N CYS A 63 -6.77 -6.56 -6.16
CA CYS A 63 -7.30 -5.22 -6.44
C CYS A 63 -6.21 -4.17 -6.18
N GLY A 64 -5.91 -3.41 -7.21
CA GLY A 64 -4.88 -2.38 -7.27
C GLY A 64 -5.03 -1.57 -8.54
N THR A 65 -3.99 -0.81 -8.87
CA THR A 65 -3.97 -0.07 -10.13
C THR A 65 -3.41 -0.93 -11.27
N THR A 66 -3.58 -0.48 -12.52
CA THR A 66 -3.10 -1.16 -13.72
C THR A 66 -1.58 -1.23 -13.81
N ASP A 67 -0.88 -0.30 -13.18
CA ASP A 67 0.56 -0.27 -12.98
C ASP A 67 0.98 -0.97 -11.67
N ASN A 68 0.09 -1.81 -11.15
CA ASN A 68 0.26 -2.63 -9.96
C ASN A 68 0.43 -1.82 -8.68
N HIS A 69 -0.03 -0.57 -8.58
CA HIS A 69 0.04 0.20 -7.34
C HIS A 69 -1.07 -0.14 -6.34
N ALA A 70 -0.75 -0.06 -5.04
CA ALA A 70 -1.72 -0.26 -3.97
C ALA A 70 -2.72 0.88 -3.87
N CYS A 71 -4.01 0.55 -3.91
CA CYS A 71 -5.06 1.49 -3.53
C CYS A 71 -5.08 1.66 -2.01
N ILE A 72 -5.16 2.90 -1.55
CA ILE A 72 -5.37 3.26 -0.15
C ILE A 72 -6.87 3.41 0.09
N PHE A 73 -7.42 2.57 0.95
CA PHE A 73 -8.81 2.66 1.41
C PHE A 73 -8.84 2.77 2.95
N PRO A 74 -9.78 3.56 3.52
CA PRO A 74 -10.62 4.53 2.83
C PRO A 74 -9.84 5.77 2.36
N PHE A 75 -10.32 6.44 1.32
CA PHE A 75 -9.82 7.77 0.91
C PHE A 75 -10.97 8.73 0.65
N THR A 76 -10.72 10.03 0.79
CA THR A 76 -11.72 11.08 0.58
C THR A 76 -11.45 11.85 -0.71
N TYR A 77 -12.48 11.98 -1.54
CA TYR A 77 -12.50 12.78 -2.77
C TYR A 77 -13.79 13.59 -2.86
N SER A 78 -13.69 14.89 -3.10
CA SER A 78 -14.84 15.80 -3.23
C SER A 78 -15.82 15.69 -2.03
N GLY A 79 -15.27 15.54 -0.82
CA GLY A 79 -16.02 15.40 0.43
C GLY A 79 -16.70 14.04 0.66
N ILE A 80 -16.50 13.06 -0.22
CA ILE A 80 -17.03 11.70 -0.07
C ILE A 80 -15.90 10.71 0.20
N THR A 81 -16.11 9.83 1.17
CA THR A 81 -15.18 8.75 1.50
C THR A 81 -15.48 7.49 0.68
N TYR A 82 -14.47 6.98 -0.01
CA TYR A 82 -14.53 5.78 -0.83
C TYR A 82 -13.73 4.65 -0.18
N THR A 83 -14.34 3.48 -0.11
CA THR A 83 -13.72 2.22 0.34
C THR A 83 -13.44 1.26 -0.82
N THR A 84 -13.74 1.67 -2.04
CA THR A 84 -13.55 0.95 -3.30
C THR A 84 -13.14 1.93 -4.39
N CYS A 85 -12.80 1.43 -5.58
CA CYS A 85 -12.54 2.32 -6.72
C CYS A 85 -13.81 3.08 -7.10
N THR A 86 -13.64 4.29 -7.64
CA THR A 86 -14.75 5.11 -8.13
C THR A 86 -14.51 5.55 -9.57
N THR A 87 -15.57 5.76 -10.34
CA THR A 87 -15.52 6.38 -11.67
C THR A 87 -15.76 7.89 -11.63
N ARG A 88 -16.04 8.43 -10.44
CA ARG A 88 -16.44 9.83 -10.25
C ARG A 88 -15.40 10.78 -10.81
N ASP A 89 -15.89 11.74 -11.59
CA ASP A 89 -15.11 12.82 -12.20
C ASP A 89 -13.89 12.32 -13.02
N ASN A 90 -13.93 11.07 -13.50
CA ASN A 90 -12.84 10.45 -14.25
C ASN A 90 -13.31 9.79 -15.56
N SER A 91 -14.32 10.37 -16.22
CA SER A 91 -14.81 9.94 -17.54
C SER A 91 -15.15 8.44 -17.63
N GLY A 92 -15.66 7.84 -16.55
CA GLY A 92 -15.99 6.41 -16.49
C GLY A 92 -14.80 5.48 -16.24
N THR A 93 -13.57 6.01 -16.09
CA THR A 93 -12.39 5.21 -15.76
C THR A 93 -12.30 5.02 -14.24
N PRO A 94 -12.28 3.78 -13.73
CA PRO A 94 -12.22 3.54 -12.30
C PRO A 94 -10.84 3.92 -11.74
N TRP A 95 -10.83 4.61 -10.61
CA TRP A 95 -9.61 5.05 -9.94
C TRP A 95 -9.70 4.93 -8.43
N CYS A 96 -8.53 4.90 -7.79
CA CYS A 96 -8.38 4.91 -6.34
C CYS A 96 -7.20 5.81 -5.94
N ALA A 97 -7.18 6.26 -4.68
CA ALA A 97 -6.02 6.97 -4.16
C ALA A 97 -4.82 6.02 -3.99
N THR A 98 -3.65 6.41 -4.47
CA THR A 98 -2.37 5.73 -4.24
C THR A 98 -1.54 6.45 -3.16
N LYS A 99 -1.97 7.66 -2.78
CA LYS A 99 -1.42 8.46 -1.69
C LYS A 99 -2.53 9.30 -1.07
N VAL A 100 -2.50 9.46 0.25
CA VAL A 100 -3.42 10.34 1.00
C VAL A 100 -2.66 11.27 1.94
N ASP A 101 -3.31 12.36 2.35
CA ASP A 101 -2.82 13.27 3.38
C ASP A 101 -3.18 12.80 4.80
N VAL A 102 -2.89 13.62 5.81
CA VAL A 102 -3.14 13.30 7.24
C VAL A 102 -4.63 13.13 7.56
N ASN A 103 -5.51 13.69 6.72
CA ASN A 103 -6.96 13.65 6.85
C ASN A 103 -7.60 12.62 5.91
N ALA A 104 -6.79 11.71 5.34
CA ALA A 104 -7.20 10.71 4.36
C ALA A 104 -7.76 11.31 3.05
N TYR A 105 -7.48 12.56 2.70
CA TYR A 105 -7.80 13.11 1.39
C TYR A 105 -6.81 12.58 0.36
N TYR A 106 -7.31 12.24 -0.83
CA TYR A 106 -6.45 11.81 -1.93
C TYR A 106 -5.41 12.90 -2.26
N VAL A 107 -4.16 12.47 -2.43
CA VAL A 107 -3.03 13.30 -2.85
C VAL A 107 -2.53 12.85 -4.21
N ASP A 108 -2.56 11.54 -4.46
CA ASP A 108 -2.22 10.92 -5.72
C ASP A 108 -3.19 9.76 -6.02
N TYR A 109 -3.33 9.39 -7.28
CA TYR A 109 -4.29 8.38 -7.72
C TYR A 109 -3.74 7.50 -8.85
N GLY A 110 -4.38 6.35 -9.04
CA GLY A 110 -4.11 5.47 -10.17
C GLY A 110 -5.35 4.81 -10.72
N THR A 111 -5.25 4.30 -11.95
CA THR A 111 -6.34 3.62 -12.65
C THR A 111 -6.49 2.22 -12.10
N CYS A 112 -7.67 1.87 -11.58
CA CYS A 112 -7.91 0.55 -11.01
C CYS A 112 -7.88 -0.54 -12.09
N ASN A 113 -7.31 -1.68 -11.72
CA ASN A 113 -7.40 -2.90 -12.52
C ASN A 113 -8.81 -3.52 -12.41
N SER A 114 -9.11 -4.48 -13.28
CA SER A 114 -10.43 -5.11 -13.39
C SER A 114 -10.80 -6.02 -12.21
N ILE A 115 -9.91 -6.20 -11.23
CA ILE A 115 -10.16 -7.01 -10.03
C ILE A 115 -10.88 -6.19 -8.96
N CYS A 116 -10.76 -4.86 -9.00
CA CYS A 116 -11.36 -3.98 -8.01
C CYS A 116 -12.87 -3.83 -8.17
N ASN A 117 -13.56 -3.72 -7.03
CA ASN A 117 -14.94 -3.25 -7.01
C ASN A 117 -14.98 -1.76 -7.34
N VAL A 118 -15.98 -1.36 -8.13
CA VAL A 118 -16.14 0.02 -8.63
C VAL A 118 -17.51 0.56 -8.24
N VAL A 119 -17.54 1.79 -7.73
CA VAL A 119 -18.77 2.56 -7.47
C VAL A 119 -18.77 3.85 -8.30
N ASN A 120 -19.92 4.50 -8.38
CA ASN A 120 -20.06 5.82 -9.02
C ASN A 120 -20.11 6.92 -7.96
#